data_AF-A0A962NQ16-F1
#
_entry.id   AF-A0A962NQ16-F1
#
_cell.length_a   1.000
_cell.length_b   1.000
_cell.length_c   1.000
_cell.angle_alpha   90.00
_cell.angle_beta   90.00
_cell.angle_gamma   90.00
#
_symmetry.space_group_name_H-M   'P 1'
#
loop_
_entity.id
_entity.type
_entity.pdbx_description
1 polymer ?
#
loop_
_entity_poly.entity_id
_entity_poly.type
_entity_poly.pdbx_seq_one_letter_code
_entity_poly.pdbx_strand_id
1 'polypeptide(L)'
;MAVRVQSEPFDAAAEARALTAGRADVGAVVTFVGLCRDEGGTLAALELEHYPGMAEEEISRVVAEAQARWPLMGATAIHRYGKIAPGEDIVLVVTASAHRV
;
A
#
# COMPACT_ATOMS: atom_id res chain seq x y z
N MET A 1 8.00 -9.50 1.58
CA MET A 1 6.93 -8.62 2.09
C MET A 1 7.56 -7.31 2.49
N ALA A 2 6.87 -6.20 2.25
CA ALA A 2 7.40 -4.88 2.56
C ALA A 2 6.30 -4.00 3.18
N VAL A 3 6.61 -3.38 4.32
CA VAL A 3 5.77 -2.37 4.96
C VAL A 3 6.62 -1.10 5.07
N ARG A 4 6.07 0.03 4.62
CA ARG A 4 6.75 1.33 4.65
C ARG A 4 5.77 2.43 5.03
N VAL A 5 6.21 3.30 5.92
CA VAL A 5 5.58 4.60 6.18
C VAL A 5 6.60 5.65 5.77
N GLN A 6 6.25 6.47 4.77
CA GLN A 6 7.19 7.38 4.10
C GLN A 6 6.50 8.69 3.72
N SER A 7 7.25 9.74 3.37
CA SER A 7 6.63 11.00 2.94
C SER A 7 6.50 11.07 1.40
N GLU A 8 7.43 10.39 0.74
CA GLU A 8 7.65 10.44 -0.69
C GLU A 8 6.54 9.69 -1.46
N PRO A 9 6.17 10.16 -2.66
CA PRO A 9 5.34 9.40 -3.58
C PRO A 9 5.91 8.00 -3.85
N PHE A 10 5.03 7.07 -4.22
CA PHE A 10 5.39 5.73 -4.66
C PHE A 10 4.94 5.48 -6.11
N ASP A 11 5.56 4.51 -6.79
CA ASP A 11 5.11 4.01 -8.09
C ASP A 11 4.44 2.65 -7.88
N ALA A 12 3.10 2.63 -7.89
CA ALA A 12 2.31 1.43 -7.69
C ALA A 12 2.67 0.30 -8.69
N ALA A 13 2.98 0.66 -9.94
CA ALA A 13 3.34 -0.32 -10.95
C ALA A 13 4.76 -0.86 -10.73
N ALA A 14 5.69 -0.04 -10.25
CA ALA A 14 7.02 -0.51 -9.86
C ALA A 14 6.96 -1.49 -8.68
N GLU A 15 6.14 -1.20 -7.67
CA GLU A 15 5.96 -2.07 -6.52
C GLU A 15 5.30 -3.42 -6.91
N ALA A 16 4.30 -3.39 -7.79
CA ALA A 16 3.70 -4.60 -8.34
C ALA A 16 4.68 -5.43 -9.18
N ARG A 17 5.53 -4.77 -9.99
CA ARG A 17 6.61 -5.44 -10.73
C ARG A 17 7.65 -6.05 -9.79
N ALA A 18 8.05 -5.34 -8.74
CA ALA A 18 8.99 -5.85 -7.76
C ALA A 18 8.47 -7.12 -7.06
N LEU A 19 7.17 -7.18 -6.79
CA LEU A 19 6.53 -8.33 -6.15
C LEU A 19 6.49 -9.59 -7.04
N THR A 20 6.55 -9.42 -8.36
CA THR A 20 6.46 -10.49 -9.36
C THR A 20 7.78 -10.78 -10.09
N ALA A 21 8.82 -9.99 -9.84
CA ALA A 21 10.10 -10.10 -10.55
C ALA A 21 10.69 -11.52 -10.44
N GLY A 22 10.91 -12.16 -11.59
CA GLY A 22 11.47 -13.51 -11.67
C GLY A 22 10.53 -14.64 -11.22
N ARG A 23 9.25 -14.36 -10.98
CA ARG A 23 8.25 -15.34 -10.53
C ARG A 23 7.33 -15.75 -11.68
N ALA A 24 7.18 -17.05 -11.90
CA ALA A 24 6.26 -17.62 -12.89
C ALA A 24 5.06 -18.34 -12.25
N ASP A 25 5.04 -18.43 -10.92
CA ASP A 25 4.02 -19.10 -10.10
C ASP A 25 2.94 -18.13 -9.57
N VAL A 26 3.11 -16.81 -9.78
CA VAL A 26 2.09 -15.81 -9.46
C VAL A 26 1.09 -15.72 -10.60
N GLY A 27 -0.18 -16.02 -10.32
CA GLY A 27 -1.26 -15.93 -11.31
C GLY A 27 -2.20 -14.74 -11.12
N ALA A 28 -2.09 -14.00 -10.02
CA ALA A 28 -2.85 -12.78 -9.78
C ALA A 28 -2.05 -11.77 -8.95
N VAL A 29 -2.15 -10.49 -9.34
CA VAL A 29 -1.73 -9.34 -8.54
C VAL A 29 -2.91 -8.40 -8.40
N VAL A 30 -3.21 -8.00 -7.18
CA VAL A 30 -4.24 -6.99 -6.88
C VAL A 30 -3.54 -5.78 -6.29
N THR A 31 -3.88 -4.60 -6.80
CA THR A 31 -3.37 -3.32 -6.31
C THR A 31 -4.53 -2.44 -5.90
N PHE A 32 -4.43 -1.88 -4.70
CA PHE A 32 -5.29 -0.82 -4.21
C PHE A 32 -4.45 0.44 -3.99
N VAL A 33 -4.88 1.55 -4.57
CA VAL A 33 -4.31 2.88 -4.33
C VAL A 33 -5.42 3.74 -3.74
N GLY A 34 -5.19 4.23 -2.52
CA GLY A 34 -6.06 5.23 -1.92
C GLY A 34 -5.55 6.62 -2.26
N LEU A 35 -6.45 7.47 -2.74
CA LEU A 35 -6.17 8.85 -3.15
C LEU A 35 -6.73 9.83 -2.13
N CYS A 36 -6.09 10.99 -2.00
CA CYS A 36 -6.66 12.13 -1.30
C CYS A 36 -7.87 12.64 -2.07
N ARG A 37 -9.07 12.41 -1.55
CA ARG A 37 -10.31 12.89 -2.17
C ARG A 37 -10.52 14.37 -1.84
N ASP A 38 -10.89 15.15 -2.84
CA ASP A 38 -11.31 16.54 -2.64
C ASP A 38 -12.67 16.64 -1.91
N GLU A 39 -12.93 17.78 -1.29
CA GLU A 39 -14.21 18.15 -0.66
C GLU A 39 -14.88 19.31 -1.41
N GLY A 40 -15.06 19.16 -2.73
CA GLY A 40 -15.74 20.14 -3.57
C GLY A 40 -14.97 21.46 -3.72
N GLY A 41 -13.64 21.38 -3.81
CA GLY A 41 -12.73 22.51 -3.95
C GLY A 41 -12.37 23.21 -2.65
N THR A 42 -12.84 22.71 -1.50
CA THR A 42 -12.58 23.32 -0.19
C THR A 42 -11.36 22.73 0.52
N LEU A 43 -10.89 21.55 0.11
CA LEU A 43 -9.76 20.88 0.72
C LEU A 43 -8.45 21.33 0.06
N ALA A 44 -7.59 22.01 0.82
CA ALA A 44 -6.27 22.39 0.33
C ALA A 44 -5.28 21.20 0.32
N ALA A 45 -5.26 20.42 1.40
CA ALA A 45 -4.47 19.20 1.56
C ALA A 45 -4.91 18.46 2.83
N LEU A 46 -4.67 17.15 2.87
CA LEU A 46 -4.63 16.40 4.12
C LEU A 46 -3.22 16.52 4.71
N GLU A 47 -3.14 16.79 6.02
CA GLU A 47 -1.90 16.71 6.77
C GLU A 47 -1.97 15.47 7.67
N LEU A 48 -1.17 14.46 7.32
CA LEU A 48 -1.16 13.17 7.99
C LEU A 48 0.08 13.06 8.85
N GLU A 49 -0.11 13.13 10.15
CA GLU A 49 0.94 12.80 11.12
C GLU A 49 0.89 11.31 11.46
N HIS A 50 2.05 10.74 11.80
CA HIS A 50 2.12 9.38 12.32
C HIS A 50 3.06 9.36 13.53
N TYR A 51 2.81 8.44 14.44
CA TYR A 51 3.76 8.11 15.49
C TYR A 51 4.77 7.10 14.92
N PRO A 52 6.06 7.46 14.79
CA PRO A 52 7.05 6.57 14.17
C PRO A 52 7.07 5.19 14.81
N GLY A 53 7.02 4.14 14.00
CA GLY A 53 7.03 2.74 14.44
C GLY A 53 5.66 2.15 14.72
N MET A 54 4.72 2.91 15.31
CA MET A 54 3.38 2.37 15.63
C MET A 54 2.57 2.07 14.38
N ALA A 55 2.61 2.96 13.38
CA ALA A 55 1.89 2.75 12.13
C ALA A 55 2.45 1.54 11.37
N GLU A 56 3.78 1.42 11.29
CA GLU A 56 4.45 0.28 10.67
C GLU A 56 4.12 -1.04 11.37
N GLU A 57 4.10 -1.06 12.70
CA GLU A 57 3.74 -2.24 13.50
C GLU A 57 2.31 -2.70 13.24
N GLU A 58 1.34 -1.77 13.27
CA GLU A 58 -0.06 -2.12 13.03
C GLU A 58 -0.33 -2.56 11.59
N ILE A 59 0.28 -1.91 10.60
CA ILE A 59 0.18 -2.36 9.20
C ILE A 59 0.81 -3.75 9.05
N SER A 60 1.97 -3.98 9.67
CA SER A 60 2.63 -5.29 9.65
C SER A 60 1.77 -6.38 10.28
N ARG A 61 1.06 -6.07 11.37
CA ARG A 61 0.12 -6.98 12.04
C ARG A 61 -1.03 -7.38 11.12
N VAL A 62 -1.65 -6.41 10.43
CA VAL A 62 -2.74 -6.67 9.47
C VAL A 62 -2.25 -7.50 8.28
N VAL A 63 -1.05 -7.21 7.76
CA VAL A 63 -0.45 -8.00 6.68
C VAL A 63 -0.20 -9.45 7.12
N ALA A 64 0.35 -9.67 8.31
CA ALA A 64 0.56 -11.00 8.87
C ALA A 64 -0.76 -11.77 9.06
N GLU A 65 -1.80 -11.10 9.55
CA GLU A 65 -3.14 -11.67 9.67
C GLU A 65 -3.72 -12.06 8.31
N ALA A 66 -3.56 -11.23 7.29
CA ALA A 66 -4.00 -11.56 5.93
C ALA A 66 -3.27 -12.79 5.38
N GLN A 67 -1.98 -12.93 5.63
CA GLN A 67 -1.23 -14.13 5.24
C GLN A 67 -1.67 -15.40 5.97
N ALA A 68 -2.07 -15.28 7.23
CA ALA A 68 -2.61 -16.42 7.98
C ALA A 68 -3.97 -16.87 7.43
N ARG A 69 -4.75 -15.95 6.85
CA ARG A 69 -6.10 -16.21 6.33
C ARG A 69 -6.10 -16.65 4.85
N TRP A 70 -5.19 -16.12 4.04
CA TRP A 70 -5.16 -16.33 2.59
C TRP A 70 -3.78 -16.78 2.10
N PRO A 71 -3.71 -17.61 1.03
CA PRO A 71 -2.45 -18.08 0.46
C PRO A 71 -1.78 -16.98 -0.39
N LEU A 72 -1.37 -15.89 0.26
CA LEU A 72 -0.65 -14.78 -0.37
C LEU A 72 0.81 -15.18 -0.60
N MET A 73 1.27 -15.06 -1.84
CA MET A 73 2.66 -15.27 -2.24
C MET A 73 3.54 -14.04 -1.96
N GLY A 74 2.93 -12.88 -1.76
CA GLY A 74 3.61 -11.62 -1.47
C GLY A 74 2.63 -10.49 -1.19
N ALA A 75 3.12 -9.46 -0.49
CA ALA A 75 2.40 -8.22 -0.26
C ALA A 75 3.37 -7.07 0.00
N THR A 76 2.94 -5.89 -0.42
CA THR A 76 3.57 -4.59 -0.16
C THR A 76 2.49 -3.65 0.36
N ALA A 77 2.76 -2.99 1.49
CA ALA A 77 1.91 -1.93 2.02
C ALA A 77 2.74 -0.66 2.23
N ILE A 78 2.32 0.44 1.64
CA ILE A 78 2.97 1.76 1.80
C ILE A 78 1.92 2.76 2.23
N HIS A 79 2.21 3.54 3.26
CA HIS A 79 1.35 4.67 3.66
C HIS A 79 2.17 5.96 3.66
N ARG A 80 1.64 7.00 3.03
CA ARG A 80 2.26 8.32 3.02
C ARG A 80 1.89 9.13 4.26
N TYR A 81 2.83 9.91 4.77
CA TYR A 81 2.60 10.94 5.78
C TYR A 81 3.04 12.31 5.26
N GLY A 82 2.71 13.36 6.02
CA GLY A 82 2.94 14.74 5.65
C GLY A 82 1.76 15.33 4.87
N LYS A 83 2.06 16.38 4.10
CA LYS A 83 1.04 17.12 3.34
C LYS A 83 0.75 16.42 2.01
N ILE A 84 -0.51 16.05 1.80
CA ILE A 84 -0.98 15.34 0.61
C ILE A 84 -2.12 16.13 -0.03
N ALA A 85 -1.91 16.58 -1.27
CA ALA A 85 -2.90 17.37 -2.00
C ALA A 85 -4.04 16.48 -2.57
N PRO A 86 -5.24 17.03 -2.82
CA PRO A 86 -6.29 16.31 -3.51
C PRO A 86 -5.81 15.71 -4.84
N GLY A 87 -6.17 14.45 -5.09
CA GLY A 87 -5.74 13.67 -6.23
C GLY A 87 -4.42 12.92 -6.06
N GLU A 88 -3.63 13.22 -5.02
CA GLU A 88 -2.40 12.48 -4.76
C GLU A 88 -2.65 11.13 -4.06
N ASP A 89 -1.76 10.20 -4.32
CA ASP A 89 -1.72 8.90 -3.66
C ASP A 89 -1.40 9.04 -2.17
N ILE A 90 -2.14 8.33 -1.32
CA ILE A 90 -1.93 8.25 0.14
C ILE A 90 -1.42 6.88 0.52
N VAL A 91 -2.10 5.82 0.05
CA VAL A 91 -1.86 4.45 0.50
C VAL A 91 -1.76 3.53 -0.70
N LEU A 92 -0.82 2.59 -0.64
CA LEU A 92 -0.67 1.49 -1.58
C LEU A 92 -0.78 0.17 -0.84
N VAL A 93 -1.59 -0.74 -1.36
CA VAL A 93 -1.56 -2.15 -1.00
C VAL A 93 -1.45 -2.96 -2.28
N VAL A 94 -0.41 -3.78 -2.38
CA VAL A 94 -0.24 -4.77 -3.45
C VAL A 94 -0.24 -6.15 -2.81
N THR A 95 -0.99 -7.08 -3.36
CA THR A 95 -0.95 -8.50 -2.98
C THR A 95 -0.77 -9.38 -4.21
N ALA A 96 -0.06 -10.50 -4.04
CA ALA A 96 0.16 -11.50 -5.07
C ALA A 96 -0.32 -12.88 -4.59
N SER A 97 -0.92 -13.66 -5.49
CA SER A 97 -1.33 -15.05 -5.22
C SER A 97 -1.30 -15.88 -6.51
N ALA A 98 -1.41 -17.21 -6.37
CA ALA A 98 -1.55 -18.13 -7.50
C ALA A 98 -2.85 -17.88 -8.28
N HIS A 99 -3.92 -17.48 -7.59
CA HIS A 99 -5.25 -17.31 -8.17
C HIS A 99 -5.95 -16.09 -7.59
N ARG A 100 -6.94 -15.57 -8.31
CA ARG A 100 -7.94 -14.66 -7.71
C ARG A 100 -8.72 -15.48 -6.68
N VAL A 101 -8.56 -15.19 -5.40
CA VAL A 101 -9.30 -15.85 -4.32
C VAL A 101 -10.54 -15.03 -4.02
#